data_AF-A0A7J5E9D6-F1
#
_entry.id   AF-A0A7J5E9D6-F1
#
_cell.length_a   1.000
_cell.length_b   1.000
_cell.length_c   1.000
_cell.angle_alpha   90.00
_cell.angle_beta   90.00
_cell.angle_gamma   90.00
#
_symmetry.space_group_name_H-M   'P 1'
#
loop_
_entity.id
_entity.type
_entity.pdbx_description
1 polymer ?
#
loop_
_entity_poly.entity_id
_entity_poly.type
_entity_poly.pdbx_seq_one_letter_code
_entity_poly.pdbx_strand_id
1 'polypeptide(L)'
;MIISKAEKHLKKNIHNQYIYRYEAQDKYLLTKQIEKLFPEIPNKLISKSVDKCIKLITTPVTKDDFVRLFLDQLFIIVDNELES
;
A
#
# COMPACT_ATOMS: atom_id res chain seq x y z
N MET A 1 -10.46 -2.70 -13.37
CA MET A 1 -10.47 -1.26 -13.74
C MET A 1 -10.17 -0.32 -12.56
N ILE A 2 -10.44 -0.72 -11.30
CA ILE A 2 -10.11 0.07 -10.08
C ILE A 2 -8.64 -0.09 -9.66
N ILE A 3 -8.13 -1.32 -9.63
CA ILE A 3 -6.73 -1.63 -9.27
C ILE A 3 -5.75 -0.88 -10.16
N SER A 4 -5.92 -0.91 -11.49
CA SER A 4 -5.02 -0.18 -12.42
C SER A 4 -5.03 1.35 -12.23
N LYS A 5 -6.14 1.93 -11.77
CA LYS A 5 -6.22 3.37 -11.44
C LYS A 5 -5.48 3.65 -10.13
N ALA A 6 -5.68 2.83 -9.11
CA ALA A 6 -4.95 2.91 -7.85
C ALA A 6 -3.44 2.76 -8.07
N GLU A 7 -3.04 1.78 -8.88
CA GLU A 7 -1.65 1.53 -9.24
C GLU A 7 -1.01 2.76 -9.91
N LYS A 8 -1.68 3.35 -10.91
CA LYS A 8 -1.21 4.56 -11.59
C LYS A 8 -1.15 5.77 -10.66
N HIS A 9 -2.10 5.90 -9.72
CA HIS A 9 -2.11 7.00 -8.75
C HIS A 9 -0.96 6.87 -7.74
N LEU A 10 -0.75 5.68 -7.18
CA LEU A 10 0.33 5.42 -6.22
C LEU A 10 1.71 5.58 -6.90
N LYS A 11 1.89 5.07 -8.12
CA LYS A 11 3.10 5.29 -8.91
C LYS A 11 3.39 6.76 -9.17
N LYS A 12 2.41 7.68 -9.14
CA LYS A 12 2.70 9.11 -9.28
C LYS A 12 3.10 9.77 -7.96
N ASN A 13 2.59 9.27 -6.84
CA ASN A 13 2.75 9.89 -5.52
C ASN A 13 3.89 9.30 -4.68
N ILE A 14 4.43 8.15 -5.09
CA ILE A 14 5.63 7.58 -4.49
C ILE A 14 6.86 8.18 -5.17
N HIS A 15 7.72 8.86 -4.42
CA HIS A 15 8.87 9.56 -4.99
C HIS A 15 10.15 8.72 -5.00
N ASN A 16 10.24 7.68 -4.16
CA ASN A 16 11.42 6.83 -4.09
C ASN A 16 11.43 5.79 -5.21
N GLN A 17 12.51 5.77 -5.99
CA GLN A 17 12.74 4.81 -7.06
C GLN A 17 12.99 3.39 -6.52
N TYR A 18 13.60 3.30 -5.35
CA TYR A 18 13.84 2.05 -4.62
C TYR A 18 13.17 2.13 -3.25
N ILE A 19 12.42 1.09 -2.91
CA ILE A 19 11.61 1.08 -1.70
C ILE A 19 12.16 0.00 -0.77
N TYR A 20 13.23 0.34 -0.05
CA TYR A 20 13.90 -0.59 0.87
C TYR A 20 13.82 -0.15 2.33
N ARG A 21 13.40 1.10 2.59
CA ARG A 21 13.18 1.69 3.91
C ARG A 21 12.08 2.73 3.81
N TYR A 22 10.81 2.29 3.87
CA TYR A 22 9.71 3.25 3.95
C TYR A 22 9.80 3.98 5.30
N GLU A 23 10.19 5.26 5.28
CA GLU A 23 10.28 6.05 6.49
C GLU A 23 8.88 6.31 7.07
N ALA A 24 8.81 6.68 8.35
CA ALA A 24 7.53 6.92 9.03
C ALA A 24 6.66 7.95 8.29
N GLN A 25 7.28 8.95 7.67
CA GLN A 25 6.61 9.97 6.86
C GLN A 25 6.05 9.41 5.56
N ASP A 26 6.83 8.61 4.81
CA ASP A 26 6.37 7.95 3.58
C ASP A 26 5.20 7.02 3.86
N LYS A 27 5.29 6.25 4.96
CA LYS A 27 4.21 5.38 5.42
C LYS A 27 2.93 6.16 5.68
N TYR A 28 3.02 7.28 6.39
CA TYR A 28 1.86 8.11 6.67
C TYR A 28 1.21 8.64 5.38
N LEU A 29 2.01 9.13 4.44
CA LEU A 29 1.54 9.60 3.15
C LEU A 29 0.87 8.47 2.34
N LEU A 30 1.48 7.29 2.30
CA LEU A 30 0.92 6.12 1.64
C LEU A 30 -0.41 5.72 2.25
N THR A 31 -0.50 5.60 3.58
CA THR A 31 -1.76 5.30 4.27
C THR A 31 -2.85 6.30 3.87
N LYS A 32 -2.54 7.60 3.87
CA LYS A 32 -3.49 8.65 3.46
C LYS A 32 -3.94 8.54 2.00
N GLN A 33 -3.06 8.13 1.09
CA GLN A 33 -3.42 7.91 -0.31
C GLN A 33 -4.33 6.68 -0.45
N ILE A 34 -4.06 5.60 0.29
CA ILE A 34 -4.88 4.38 0.28
C ILE A 34 -6.26 4.65 0.88
N GLU A 35 -6.37 5.37 1.99
CA GLU A 35 -7.65 5.80 2.58
C GLU A 35 -8.54 6.55 1.57
N LYS A 36 -7.93 7.40 0.72
CA LYS A 36 -8.65 8.12 -0.33
C LYS A 36 -9.05 7.24 -1.52
N LEU A 37 -8.22 6.24 -1.85
CA LEU A 37 -8.47 5.34 -2.97
C LEU A 37 -9.53 4.29 -2.64
N PHE A 38 -9.60 3.86 -1.38
CA PHE A 38 -10.49 2.81 -0.89
C PHE A 38 -11.27 3.28 0.34
N PRO A 39 -12.18 4.26 0.19
CA PRO A 39 -12.96 4.80 1.30
C PRO A 39 -13.92 3.77 1.94
N GLU A 40 -14.16 2.66 1.25
CA GLU A 40 -14.96 1.52 1.72
C GLU A 40 -14.24 0.69 2.79
N ILE A 41 -12.91 0.73 2.86
CA ILE A 41 -12.12 -0.04 3.83
C ILE A 41 -11.96 0.80 5.10
N PRO A 42 -12.23 0.25 6.30
CA PRO A 42 -12.05 0.98 7.55
C PRO A 42 -10.62 1.52 7.72
N ASN A 43 -10.46 2.80 8.07
CA ASN A 43 -9.14 3.44 8.24
C ASN A 43 -8.20 2.67 9.20
N LYS A 44 -8.76 2.09 10.27
CA LYS A 44 -8.00 1.27 11.23
C LYS A 44 -7.44 0.01 10.58
N LEU A 45 -8.21 -0.61 9.69
CA LEU A 45 -7.77 -1.78 8.92
C LEU A 45 -6.72 -1.37 7.90
N ILE A 46 -6.93 -0.28 7.15
CA ILE A 46 -5.93 0.25 6.20
C ILE A 46 -4.59 0.50 6.89
N SER A 47 -4.57 1.22 8.01
CA SER A 47 -3.34 1.54 8.73
C SER A 47 -2.59 0.29 9.20
N LYS A 48 -3.33 -0.72 9.71
CA LYS A 48 -2.77 -2.02 10.13
C LYS A 48 -2.22 -2.81 8.93
N SER A 49 -2.97 -2.84 7.82
CA SER A 49 -2.59 -3.56 6.61
C SER A 49 -1.40 -2.92 5.91
N VAL A 50 -1.31 -1.59 5.85
CA VAL A 50 -0.15 -0.86 5.32
C VAL A 50 1.11 -1.22 6.12
N ASP A 51 1.03 -1.23 7.45
CA ASP A 51 2.15 -1.60 8.31
C ASP A 51 2.63 -3.03 8.04
N LYS A 52 1.69 -3.99 7.93
CA LYS A 52 1.98 -5.37 7.56
C LYS A 52 2.62 -5.47 6.17
N CYS A 53 2.06 -4.80 5.16
CA CYS A 53 2.56 -4.82 3.78
C CYS A 53 4.00 -4.32 3.69
N ILE A 54 4.31 -3.18 4.32
CA ILE A 54 5.67 -2.61 4.32
C ILE A 54 6.65 -3.58 5.00
N LYS A 55 6.23 -4.24 6.09
CA LYS A 55 7.06 -5.25 6.78
C LYS A 55 7.27 -6.52 5.95
N LEU A 56 6.36 -6.87 5.05
CA LEU A 56 6.50 -8.02 4.16
C LEU A 56 7.43 -7.71 2.98
N ILE A 57 7.41 -6.47 2.50
CA ILE A 57 8.29 -6.00 1.42
C ILE A 57 9.63 -5.55 2.03
N THR A 58 10.46 -6.53 2.41
CA THR A 58 11.78 -6.30 3.03
C THR A 58 12.92 -6.22 2.03
N THR A 59 12.67 -6.58 0.78
CA THR A 59 13.66 -6.60 -0.29
C THR A 59 13.68 -5.27 -1.04
N PRO A 60 14.85 -4.82 -1.53
CA PRO A 60 14.92 -3.66 -2.40
C PRO A 60 14.18 -3.97 -3.70
N VAL A 61 13.00 -3.39 -3.84
CA VAL A 61 12.17 -3.48 -5.05
C VAL A 61 12.14 -2.15 -5.77
N THR A 62 11.91 -2.21 -7.08
CA THR A 62 11.62 -1.00 -7.85
C THR A 62 10.29 -0.40 -7.38
N LYS A 63 10.11 0.90 -7.62
CA LYS A 63 8.86 1.59 -7.37
C LYS A 63 7.65 0.92 -8.05
N ASP A 64 7.81 0.44 -9.28
CA ASP A 64 6.73 -0.21 -10.03
C ASP A 64 6.35 -1.55 -9.40
N ASP A 65 7.34 -2.37 -9.05
CA ASP A 65 7.14 -3.64 -8.37
C ASP A 65 6.56 -3.45 -6.97
N PHE A 66 7.04 -2.43 -6.24
CA PHE A 66 6.51 -2.09 -4.92
C PHE A 66 5.02 -1.83 -4.98
N VAL A 67 4.54 -0.96 -5.87
CA VAL A 67 3.11 -0.60 -5.91
C VAL A 67 2.25 -1.82 -6.22
N ARG A 68 2.70 -2.66 -7.15
CA ARG A 68 1.99 -3.88 -7.52
C ARG A 68 1.93 -4.87 -6.35
N LEU A 69 3.08 -5.17 -5.75
CA LEU A 69 3.17 -6.08 -4.59
C LEU A 69 2.41 -5.53 -3.39
N PHE A 70 2.50 -4.22 -3.14
CA PHE A 70 1.81 -3.56 -2.05
C PHE A 70 0.30 -3.68 -2.19
N LEU A 71 -0.27 -3.40 -3.37
CA LEU A 71 -1.70 -3.52 -3.60
C LEU A 71 -2.16 -4.98 -3.46
N ASP A 72 -1.41 -5.91 -4.04
CA ASP A 72 -1.71 -7.34 -3.95
C ASP A 72 -1.79 -7.81 -2.50
N GLN A 73 -0.75 -7.51 -1.70
CA GLN A 73 -0.71 -7.83 -0.27
C GLN A 73 -1.79 -7.09 0.52
N LEU A 74 -2.08 -5.83 0.18
CA LEU A 74 -3.12 -5.06 0.85
C LEU A 74 -4.49 -5.73 0.70
N PHE A 75 -4.85 -6.15 -0.52
CA PHE A 75 -6.12 -6.83 -0.76
C PHE A 75 -6.17 -8.17 -0.05
N ILE A 76 -5.11 -8.98 -0.12
CA ILE A 76 -5.04 -10.27 0.61
C ILE A 76 -5.24 -10.06 2.11
N ILE A 77 -4.58 -9.08 2.72
CA ILE A 77 -4.69 -8.84 4.16
C ILE A 77 -6.06 -8.30 4.54
N VAL A 78 -6.61 -7.37 3.75
CA VAL A 78 -7.94 -6.80 3.99
C VAL A 78 -9.02 -7.87 3.87
N ASP A 79 -8.95 -8.70 2.84
CA ASP A 79 -9.89 -9.81 2.60
C ASP A 79 -9.89 -10.80 3.78
N ASN A 80 -8.70 -11.27 4.18
CA ASN A 80 -8.55 -12.15 5.34
C ASN A 80 -9.04 -11.54 6.67
N GLU A 81 -8.92 -10.23 6.87
CA GLU A 81 -9.38 -9.56 8.11
C GLU A 81 -10.86 -9.17 8.06
N LEU A 82 -11.51 -9.20 6.89
CA LEU A 82 -12.95 -9.03 6.75
C LEU A 82 -13.71 -10.36 6.86
N GLU A 83 -13.07 -11.47 6.50
CA GLU A 83 -13.63 -12.82 6.67
C GLU A 83 -13.47 -13.38 8.11
N SER A 84 -12.61 -12.77 8.92
CA SER A 84 -12.29 -13.21 10.30
C SER A 84 -13.06 -12.46 11.37
#